data_AF-A0A090NHK8-F1
#
_entry.id   AF-A0A090NHK8-F1
#
_cell.length_a   1.000
_cell.length_b   1.000
_cell.length_c   1.000
_cell.angle_alpha   90.00
_cell.angle_beta   90.00
_cell.angle_gamma   90.00
#
_symmetry.space_group_name_H-M   'P 1'
#
loop_
_entity.id
_entity.type
_entity.pdbx_description
1 polymer ?
#
loop_
_entity_poly.entity_id
_entity_poly.type
_entity_poly.pdbx_seq_one_letter_code
_entity_poly.pdbx_strand_id
1 'polypeptide(L)'
;MFSMILSGLICGALLGFVMQRGRFCLTGGFRDMCIAKNNRMFYALLIAISVQSVGVFALIQAGLLTYEAGAFPWLGTVIGGYLFGLGIVLAGGCATGTWYRAGEGLIGSWWICPYISRHL
;
A
#
# COMPACT_ATOMS: atom_id res chain seq x y z
N MET A 1 -20.65 -2.78 17.94
CA MET A 1 -19.70 -1.63 17.82
C MET A 1 -18.33 -1.92 18.45
N PHE A 2 -18.23 -2.29 19.73
CA PHE A 2 -16.92 -2.54 20.37
C PHE A 2 -16.11 -3.66 19.69
N SER A 3 -16.75 -4.77 19.31
CA SER A 3 -16.09 -5.87 18.59
C SER A 3 -15.53 -5.47 17.22
N MET A 4 -16.18 -4.54 16.52
CA MET A 4 -15.73 -4.04 15.21
C MET A 4 -14.50 -3.14 15.33
N ILE A 5 -14.47 -2.30 16.37
CA ILE A 5 -13.33 -1.43 16.66
C ILE A 5 -12.13 -2.27 17.09
N LEU A 6 -12.36 -3.28 17.93
CA LEU A 6 -11.31 -4.18 18.41
C LEU A 6 -10.73 -5.02 17.27
N SER A 7 -11.57 -5.58 16.39
CA SER A 7 -11.09 -6.29 15.20
C SER A 7 -10.33 -5.37 14.24
N GLY A 8 -10.77 -4.12 14.07
CA GLY A 8 -10.07 -3.13 13.24
C GLY A 8 -8.68 -2.78 13.77
N LEU A 9 -8.57 -2.58 15.10
CA LEU A 9 -7.30 -2.29 15.76
C LEU A 9 -6.34 -3.48 15.66
N ILE A 10 -6.83 -4.69 15.90
CA ILE A 10 -6.01 -5.92 15.84
C ILE A 10 -5.54 -6.19 14.42
N CYS A 11 -6.42 -6.10 13.42
CA CYS A 11 -6.03 -6.26 12.01
C CYS A 11 -5.04 -5.17 11.57
N GLY A 12 -5.26 -3.91 11.95
CA GLY A 12 -4.34 -2.81 11.63
C GLY A 12 -2.96 -2.98 12.27
N ALA A 13 -2.91 -3.38 13.54
CA ALA A 13 -1.66 -3.63 14.25
C ALA A 13 -0.87 -4.82 13.66
N LEU A 14 -1.56 -5.93 13.36
CA LEU A 14 -0.94 -7.09 12.71
C LEU A 14 -0.40 -6.75 11.32
N LEU A 15 -1.18 -6.03 10.51
CA LEU A 15 -0.76 -5.63 9.16
C LEU A 15 0.43 -4.66 9.23
N GLY A 16 0.40 -3.70 10.15
CA GLY A 16 1.51 -2.78 10.40
C GLY A 16 2.80 -3.53 10.78
N PHE A 17 2.71 -4.49 11.70
CA PHE A 17 3.86 -5.30 12.13
C PHE A 17 4.48 -6.12 10.98
N VAL A 18 3.64 -6.75 10.15
CA VAL A 18 4.11 -7.51 8.97
C VAL A 18 4.76 -6.58 7.95
N MET A 19 4.17 -5.40 7.69
CA MET A 19 4.73 -4.45 6.72
C MET A 19 6.06 -3.84 7.18
N GLN A 20 6.22 -3.59 8.47
CA GLN A 20 7.44 -3.05 9.05
C GLN A 20 8.61 -4.05 8.93
N ARG A 21 8.35 -5.35 9.15
CA ARG A 21 9.33 -6.43 8.90
C ARG A 21 9.65 -6.61 7.41
N GLY A 22 8.67 -6.39 6.53
CA GLY A 22 8.83 -6.60 5.09
C GLY A 22 9.49 -5.45 4.32
N ARG A 23 9.57 -4.24 4.90
CA ARG A 23 10.03 -3.02 4.20
C ARG A 23 9.42 -2.88 2.80
N PHE A 24 8.12 -3.15 2.69
CA PHE A 24 7.42 -3.19 1.41
C PHE A 24 7.29 -1.79 0.82
N CYS A 25 8.12 -1.51 -0.19
CA CYS A 25 8.03 -0.29 -0.97
C CYS A 25 8.03 -0.62 -2.45
N LEU A 26 6.90 -0.39 -3.13
CA LEU A 26 6.79 -0.63 -4.58
C LEU A 26 7.87 0.15 -5.34
N THR A 27 8.04 1.43 -5.03
CA THR A 27 9.07 2.30 -5.64
C THR A 27 10.48 1.83 -5.32
N GLY A 28 10.70 1.29 -4.11
CA GLY A 28 11.98 0.70 -3.71
C GLY A 28 12.30 -0.58 -4.49
N GLY A 29 11.32 -1.47 -4.65
CA GLY A 29 11.47 -2.72 -5.40
C GLY A 29 11.76 -2.49 -6.89
N PHE A 30 11.09 -1.51 -7.53
CA PHE A 30 11.41 -1.10 -8.90
C PHE A 30 12.81 -0.49 -9.01
N ARG A 31 13.20 0.35 -8.03
CA ARG A 31 14.54 0.95 -8.01
C ARG A 31 15.64 -0.10 -7.81
N ASP A 32 15.44 -1.07 -6.92
CA ASP A 32 16.38 -2.16 -6.68
C ASP A 32 16.49 -3.12 -7.87
N MET A 33 15.40 -3.31 -8.64
CA MET A 33 15.44 -4.05 -9.91
C MET A 33 16.28 -3.33 -10.97
N CYS A 34 16.13 -2.00 -11.09
CA CYS A 34 16.87 -1.21 -12.08
C CYS A 34 18.34 -0.95 -11.73
N ILE A 35 18.67 -0.77 -10.44
CA ILE A 35 20.01 -0.37 -9.98
C ILE A 35 20.83 -1.53 -9.42
N ALA A 36 20.23 -2.40 -8.60
CA ALA A 36 20.96 -3.43 -7.87
C ALA A 36 20.88 -4.82 -8.53
N LYS A 37 20.03 -4.99 -9.57
CA LYS A 37 19.77 -6.26 -10.28
C LYS A 37 19.46 -7.43 -9.32
N ASN A 38 18.98 -7.11 -8.12
CA ASN A 38 18.74 -8.07 -7.06
C ASN A 38 17.23 -8.29 -6.92
N ASN A 39 16.77 -9.39 -7.48
CA ASN A 39 15.34 -9.60 -7.75
C ASN A 39 14.56 -10.12 -6.53
N ARG A 40 15.22 -10.43 -5.41
CA ARG A 40 14.57 -11.08 -4.25
C ARG A 40 13.43 -10.26 -3.66
N MET A 41 13.61 -8.95 -3.49
CA MET A 41 12.55 -8.09 -2.95
C MET A 41 11.39 -7.89 -3.93
N PHE A 42 11.67 -7.91 -5.24
CA PHE A 42 10.64 -7.81 -6.27
C PHE A 42 9.78 -9.08 -6.36
N TYR A 43 10.39 -10.27 -6.26
CA TYR A 43 9.64 -11.53 -6.19
C TYR A 43 8.75 -11.60 -4.94
N ALA A 44 9.23 -11.14 -3.78
CA ALA A 44 8.42 -11.08 -2.57
C ALA A 44 7.19 -10.19 -2.73
N LEU A 45 7.32 -9.05 -3.41
CA LEU A 45 6.20 -8.16 -3.74
C LEU A 45 5.19 -8.84 -4.68
N LEU A 46 5.66 -9.47 -5.76
CA LEU A 46 4.79 -10.15 -6.71
C LEU A 46 3.99 -11.27 -6.05
N ILE A 47 4.65 -12.09 -5.21
CA ILE A 47 3.97 -13.16 -4.46
C ILE A 47 2.89 -12.57 -3.53
N ALA A 48 3.18 -11.47 -2.83
CA ALA A 48 2.20 -10.82 -1.97
C ALA A 48 0.98 -10.31 -2.73
N ILE A 49 1.18 -9.70 -3.90
CA ILE A 49 0.07 -9.24 -4.78
C ILE A 49 -0.74 -10.43 -5.26
N SER A 50 -0.10 -11.50 -5.73
CA SER A 50 -0.78 -12.71 -6.19
C SER A 50 -1.63 -13.34 -5.10
N VAL A 51 -1.09 -13.49 -3.88
CA VAL A 51 -1.83 -14.03 -2.73
C VAL A 51 -3.01 -13.14 -2.37
N GLN A 52 -2.84 -11.82 -2.39
CA GLN A 52 -3.91 -10.87 -2.08
C GLN A 52 -5.03 -10.90 -3.13
N SER A 53 -4.69 -10.96 -4.42
CA SER A 53 -5.69 -11.09 -5.49
C SER A 53 -6.49 -12.39 -5.40
N VAL A 54 -5.83 -13.52 -5.14
CA VAL A 54 -6.50 -14.82 -4.95
C VAL A 54 -7.39 -14.80 -3.71
N GLY A 55 -6.92 -14.21 -2.60
CA GLY A 55 -7.71 -14.07 -1.37
C GLY A 55 -8.98 -13.25 -1.57
N VAL A 56 -8.89 -12.11 -2.27
CA VAL A 56 -10.06 -11.27 -2.59
C VAL A 56 -11.03 -12.02 -3.50
N PHE A 57 -10.53 -12.72 -4.52
CA PHE A 57 -11.39 -13.50 -5.42
C PHE A 57 -12.15 -14.62 -4.68
N ALA A 58 -11.50 -15.30 -3.73
CA ALA A 58 -12.13 -16.32 -2.89
C ALA A 58 -13.23 -15.72 -1.98
N LEU A 59 -13.01 -14.53 -1.41
CA LEU A 59 -14.03 -13.84 -0.61
C LEU A 59 -15.23 -13.38 -1.44
N ILE A 60 -15.02 -13.00 -2.70
CA ILE A 60 -16.10 -12.64 -3.63
C ILE A 60 -16.95 -13.89 -3.94
N GLN A 61 -16.33 -15.05 -4.18
CA GLN A 61 -17.07 -16.29 -4.40
C GLN A 61 -17.83 -16.79 -3.16
N ALA A 62 -17.33 -16.46 -1.96
CA ALA A 62 -18.02 -16.74 -0.69
C ALA A 62 -19.24 -15.83 -0.43
N GLY A 63 -19.58 -14.90 -1.35
CA GLY A 63 -20.78 -14.06 -1.29
C GLY A 63 -20.75 -12.96 -0.23
N LEU A 64 -19.58 -12.69 0.36
CA LEU A 64 -19.43 -11.73 1.47
C LEU A 64 -19.05 -10.31 1.00
N LEU A 65 -18.69 -10.14 -0.29
CA LEU A 65 -18.32 -8.86 -0.91
C LEU A 65 -19.03 -8.69 -2.26
N THR A 66 -19.91 -7.69 -2.37
CA THR A 66 -20.51 -7.26 -3.64
C THR A 66 -19.57 -6.26 -4.32
N TYR A 67 -18.93 -6.65 -5.42
CA TYR A 67 -18.10 -5.76 -6.23
C TYR A 67 -18.97 -5.06 -7.28
N GLU A 68 -19.49 -3.89 -6.92
CA GLU A 68 -20.06 -2.97 -7.90
C GLU A 68 -18.90 -2.25 -8.60
N ALA A 69 -18.49 -2.80 -9.75
CA ALA A 69 -17.56 -2.14 -10.66
C ALA A 69 -18.25 -0.90 -11.26
N GLY A 70 -18.28 0.20 -10.51
CA GLY A 70 -18.73 1.49 -11.02
C GLY A 70 -17.97 1.86 -12.30
N ALA A 71 -18.64 2.59 -13.21
CA ALA A 71 -18.12 2.97 -14.51
C ALA A 71 -16.68 3.47 -14.41
N PHE A 72 -15.73 2.73 -15.00
CA PHE A 72 -14.30 3.00 -14.91
C PHE A 72 -13.99 4.33 -15.63
N PRO A 73 -13.76 5.44 -14.91
CA PRO A 73 -13.51 6.73 -15.54
C PRO A 73 -12.05 6.76 -15.99
N TRP A 74 -11.78 6.27 -17.20
CA TRP A 74 -10.44 6.13 -17.77
C TRP A 74 -9.60 7.41 -17.65
N LEU A 75 -10.21 8.57 -17.90
CA LEU A 75 -9.57 9.88 -17.78
C LEU A 75 -9.13 10.19 -16.35
N GLY A 76 -9.98 9.88 -15.36
CA GLY A 76 -9.67 10.08 -13.95
C GLY A 76 -8.53 9.18 -13.48
N THR A 77 -8.51 7.92 -13.92
CA THR A 77 -7.44 6.97 -13.57
C THR A 77 -6.10 7.37 -14.17
N VAL A 78 -6.07 7.83 -15.43
CA VAL A 78 -4.82 8.25 -16.09
C VAL A 78 -4.25 9.50 -15.44
N ILE A 79 -5.07 10.54 -15.23
CA ILE A 79 -4.62 11.80 -14.63
C ILE A 79 -4.24 11.59 -13.17
N GLY A 80 -5.07 10.87 -12.41
CA GLY A 80 -4.82 10.55 -11.00
C GLY A 80 -3.55 9.72 -10.82
N GLY A 81 -3.33 8.71 -11.66
CA GLY A 81 -2.11 7.89 -11.64
C GLY A 81 -0.85 8.70 -11.93
N TYR A 82 -0.91 9.63 -12.89
CA TYR A 82 0.22 10.50 -13.22
C TYR A 82 0.55 11.47 -12.08
N LEU A 83 -0.46 12.12 -11.50
CA LEU A 83 -0.29 13.05 -10.38
C LEU A 83 0.24 12.33 -9.12
N PHE A 84 -0.29 11.14 -8.84
CA PHE A 84 0.14 10.30 -7.73
C PHE A 84 1.58 9.83 -7.89
N GLY A 85 1.97 9.45 -9.12
CA GLY A 85 3.35 9.09 -9.45
C GLY A 85 4.32 10.25 -9.20
N LEU A 86 3.99 11.45 -9.68
CA LEU A 86 4.77 12.68 -9.40
C LEU A 86 4.89 12.96 -7.90
N GLY A 87 3.79 12.84 -7.15
CA GLY A 87 3.77 13.06 -5.71
C GLY A 87 4.67 12.10 -4.93
N ILE A 88 4.69 10.82 -5.30
CA ILE A 88 5.55 9.79 -4.69
C ILE A 88 7.04 10.10 -4.89
N VAL A 89 7.43 10.56 -6.09
CA VAL A 89 8.84 10.91 -6.38
C VAL A 89 9.28 12.11 -5.55
N LEU A 90 8.44 13.14 -5.44
CA LEU A 90 8.72 14.34 -4.63
C LEU A 90 8.79 14.03 -3.12
N ALA A 91 7.95 13.10 -2.64
CA ALA A 91 7.93 12.69 -1.23
C ALA A 91 9.12 11.79 -0.84
N GLY A 92 9.88 11.25 -1.80
CA GLY A 92 11.03 10.39 -1.53
C GLY A 92 10.69 9.04 -0.91
N GLY A 93 9.44 8.58 -1.06
CA GLY A 93 8.93 7.34 -0.44
C GLY A 93 7.64 6.84 -1.09
N CYS A 94 7.26 5.60 -0.81
CA CYS A 94 5.96 5.02 -1.19
C CYS A 94 4.91 5.26 -0.12
N ALA A 95 3.63 5.26 -0.52
CA ALA A 95 2.49 5.45 0.39
C ALA A 95 2.55 4.52 1.62
N THR A 96 2.74 3.21 1.43
CA THR A 96 2.89 2.25 2.54
C THR A 96 4.14 2.51 3.38
N GLY A 97 5.24 2.88 2.71
CA GLY A 97 6.53 3.19 3.30
C GLY A 97 6.51 4.31 4.31
N THR A 98 5.76 5.38 4.02
CA THR A 98 5.67 6.55 4.89
C THR A 98 4.88 6.27 6.17
N TRP A 99 3.88 5.39 6.12
CA TRP A 99 3.05 5.06 7.29
C TRP A 99 3.81 4.27 8.35
N TYR A 100 4.48 3.16 7.99
CA TYR A 100 5.23 2.41 8.98
C TYR A 100 6.52 3.13 9.41
N ARG A 101 7.16 3.91 8.53
CA ARG A 101 8.34 4.74 8.89
C ARG A 101 8.00 5.93 9.78
N ALA A 102 6.78 6.47 9.69
CA ALA A 102 6.30 7.43 10.67
C ALA A 102 6.22 6.81 12.08
N GLY A 103 5.84 5.54 12.17
CA GLY A 103 5.88 4.77 13.42
C GLY A 103 7.29 4.47 13.95
N GLU A 104 8.32 4.50 13.09
CA GLU A 104 9.73 4.31 13.47
C GLU A 104 10.40 5.60 14.00
N GLY A 105 9.68 6.73 14.05
CA GLY A 105 10.21 8.01 14.56
C GLY A 105 11.07 8.79 13.57
N LEU A 106 11.02 8.45 12.27
CA LEU A 106 11.67 9.24 11.23
C LEU A 106 10.95 10.60 11.08
N ILE A 107 11.54 11.66 11.63
CA ILE A 107 11.03 13.05 11.60
C ILE A 107 10.62 13.49 10.19
N GLY A 108 11.29 13.04 9.13
CA GLY A 108 10.90 13.32 7.74
C GLY A 108 9.55 12.73 7.32
N SER A 109 9.16 11.55 7.83
CA SER A 109 7.83 10.98 7.56
C SER A 109 6.73 11.58 8.44
N TRP A 110 7.07 12.12 9.61
CA TRP A 110 6.11 12.75 10.50
C TRP A 110 5.43 13.98 9.87
N TRP A 111 6.17 14.76 9.08
CA TRP A 111 5.63 15.92 8.35
C TRP A 111 4.88 15.54 7.07
N ILE A 112 5.26 14.44 6.41
CA ILE A 112 4.63 14.00 5.14
C ILE A 112 3.31 13.22 5.38
N CYS A 113 3.22 12.48 6.49
CA CYS A 113 2.06 11.67 6.87
C CYS A 113 0.73 12.47 6.98
N PRO A 114 0.69 13.68 7.58
CA PRO A 114 -0.53 14.47 7.61
C PRO A 114 -0.90 15.06 6.23
N TYR A 115 0.07 15.25 5.33
CA TYR A 115 -0.18 15.76 3.98
C TYR A 115 -0.79 14.69 3.07
N ILE A 116 -0.31 13.44 3.15
CA ILE A 116 -0.88 12.31 2.39
C ILE A 116 -2.28 11.92 2.90
N SER A 117 -2.52 11.97 4.21
CA SER A 117 -3.82 11.63 4.82
C SER A 117 -4.94 12.64 4.51
N ARG A 118 -4.62 13.83 4.00
CA ARG A 118 -5.61 14.84 3.61
C ARG A 118 -6.01 14.76 2.13
N HIS A 119 -5.28 14.00 1.31
CA HIS A 119 -5.47 13.95 -0.14
C HIS A 119 -5.73 12.52 -0.69
N LEU A 120 -5.80 11.52 0.19
CA LEU A 120 -6.31 10.18 -0.10
C LEU A 120 -7.78 10.08 0.34
#